data_AF-A0A1V2LXK8-F1
#
_entry.id   AF-A0A1V2LXK8-F1
#
_cell.length_a   1.000
_cell.length_b   1.000
_cell.length_c   1.000
_cell.angle_alpha   90.00
_cell.angle_beta   90.00
_cell.angle_gamma   90.00
#
_symmetry.space_group_name_H-M   'P 1'
#
loop_
_entity.id
_entity.type
_entity.pdbx_description
1 polymer ?
#
loop_
_entity_poly.entity_id
_entity_poly.type
_entity_poly.pdbx_seq_one_letter_code
_entity_poly.pdbx_strand_id
1 'polypeptide(L)'
;MKLLKKKPFLLGIGLVIAITGLQSPAYADVIKYVDAYFNDIKISVNNQFKSVSAEPFISGGTTYVAVRDITNIFGFDVNWNSSENVVEIIAPNVGNTSSLEREIAMLQNQLKIANDKLLQHENTVSPDEEIKEILREIDLALEDIFYDEYDIEWFFNLTERSNYIDLQVEFDADYYDYEYDKMTVLQMEKLVEKACEHVLTMLKDSVLEDILIKGEVINADNQDILGTFRYDDNEIEYDVEISETILGLFAQDVYYDVIDSDYDEKMPDFHLADGSNSDPYRISTENLYITEKNGNYTFEVLVNLSTNYEKYWNASDVLDDELDEDDWDTDPRDFEDFMFDIADYIADEFDLDIEDDISGYIVSEYNLSDVIVAYEDGKIEFKRVK
;
A
#
# COMPACT_ATOMS: atom_id res chain seq x y z
N MET A 1 106.11 -70.34 1.05
CA MET A 1 106.51 -70.24 2.47
C MET A 1 107.25 -68.93 2.66
N LYS A 2 106.85 -68.08 3.62
CA LYS A 2 107.68 -67.08 4.34
C LYS A 2 108.42 -65.99 3.51
N LEU A 3 108.12 -64.71 3.72
CA LEU A 3 108.75 -63.74 4.65
C LEU A 3 109.77 -62.79 3.99
N LEU A 4 109.39 -61.50 3.96
CA LEU A 4 110.07 -60.30 4.52
C LEU A 4 111.61 -60.26 4.59
N LYS A 5 112.20 -59.10 4.19
CA LYS A 5 112.84 -58.10 5.11
C LYS A 5 113.54 -56.91 4.40
N LYS A 6 113.20 -55.68 4.88
CA LYS A 6 114.04 -54.50 5.29
C LYS A 6 114.94 -53.81 4.23
N LYS A 7 115.14 -52.47 4.11
CA LYS A 7 114.96 -51.20 4.89
C LYS A 7 115.62 -50.04 4.01
N PRO A 8 115.82 -48.74 4.42
CA PRO A 8 115.02 -47.73 5.17
C PRO A 8 115.19 -46.22 4.70
N PHE A 9 114.46 -45.30 5.39
CA PHE A 9 114.88 -43.93 5.89
C PHE A 9 114.98 -42.71 4.91
N LEU A 10 114.66 -41.41 5.19
CA LEU A 10 113.91 -40.65 6.21
C LEU A 10 113.93 -39.10 5.93
N LEU A 11 112.90 -38.38 6.41
CA LEU A 11 112.83 -37.02 7.02
C LEU A 11 113.51 -35.75 6.42
N GLY A 12 112.80 -34.61 6.54
CA GLY A 12 113.39 -33.32 6.93
C GLY A 12 112.67 -32.06 6.45
N ILE A 13 112.45 -31.08 7.34
CA ILE A 13 111.56 -29.90 7.22
C ILE A 13 112.36 -28.58 7.24
N GLY A 14 111.83 -27.52 6.60
CA GLY A 14 111.89 -26.11 7.06
C GLY A 14 112.83 -25.18 6.25
N LEU A 15 112.65 -23.86 6.12
CA LEU A 15 111.62 -22.84 6.45
C LEU A 15 112.21 -21.46 5.96
N VAL A 16 111.38 -20.40 5.86
CA VAL A 16 111.69 -18.93 5.84
C VAL A 16 111.87 -18.31 4.43
N ILE A 17 110.98 -17.50 3.83
CA ILE A 17 110.17 -16.27 4.13
C ILE A 17 110.90 -14.92 3.86
N ALA A 18 110.23 -14.07 3.04
CA ALA A 18 110.21 -12.58 2.95
C ALA A 18 111.16 -11.84 1.96
N ILE A 19 110.82 -10.75 1.23
CA ILE A 19 109.62 -9.89 1.04
C ILE A 19 109.90 -8.91 -0.15
N THR A 20 108.90 -8.68 -1.04
CA THR A 20 108.54 -7.47 -1.87
C THR A 20 109.55 -6.73 -2.77
N GLY A 21 109.22 -6.15 -3.95
CA GLY A 21 107.92 -5.93 -4.60
C GLY A 21 108.00 -5.12 -5.92
N LEU A 22 106.83 -5.08 -6.60
CA LEU A 22 106.30 -4.14 -7.63
C LEU A 22 107.03 -4.06 -8.99
N GLN A 23 106.57 -4.73 -10.06
CA GLN A 23 105.32 -4.65 -10.84
C GLN A 23 105.17 -3.43 -11.77
N SER A 24 105.25 -3.71 -13.07
CA SER A 24 104.50 -3.03 -14.13
C SER A 24 103.42 -4.01 -14.64
N PRO A 25 102.16 -3.57 -14.84
CA PRO A 25 101.08 -4.45 -15.27
C PRO A 25 101.17 -4.70 -16.77
N ALA A 26 101.36 -5.96 -17.17
CA ALA A 26 100.97 -6.42 -18.49
C ALA A 26 99.49 -6.80 -18.41
N TYR A 27 98.66 -6.19 -19.24
CA TYR A 27 97.34 -6.72 -19.56
C TYR A 27 97.55 -8.10 -20.19
N ALA A 28 97.26 -9.15 -19.45
CA ALA A 28 97.20 -10.50 -19.99
C ALA A 28 95.80 -10.71 -20.56
N ASP A 29 95.70 -10.83 -21.88
CA ASP A 29 94.58 -11.53 -22.51
C ASP A 29 94.57 -12.95 -21.92
N VAL A 30 93.59 -13.24 -21.07
CA VAL A 30 93.45 -14.55 -20.42
C VAL A 30 92.75 -15.50 -21.41
N ILE A 31 93.43 -15.81 -22.51
CA ILE A 31 93.04 -16.93 -23.37
C ILE A 31 93.44 -18.21 -22.63
N LYS A 32 92.45 -18.98 -22.18
CA LYS A 32 92.66 -20.31 -21.61
C LYS A 32 92.39 -21.35 -22.69
N TYR A 33 93.39 -22.17 -22.96
CA TYR A 33 93.21 -23.36 -23.79
C TYR A 33 92.54 -24.46 -22.97
N VAL A 34 91.64 -25.19 -23.61
CA VAL A 34 90.95 -26.35 -23.04
C VAL A 34 91.24 -27.57 -23.90
N ASP A 35 91.57 -28.70 -23.27
CA ASP A 35 91.64 -29.98 -23.96
C ASP A 35 90.22 -30.48 -24.21
N ALA A 36 89.91 -30.82 -25.46
CA ALA A 36 88.59 -31.28 -25.88
C ALA A 36 88.67 -32.71 -26.45
N TYR A 37 87.81 -33.59 -25.94
CA TYR A 37 87.67 -34.97 -26.40
C TYR A 37 86.33 -35.15 -27.12
N PHE A 38 86.39 -35.53 -28.40
CA PHE A 38 85.22 -35.82 -29.25
C PHE A 38 85.03 -37.34 -29.35
N ASN A 39 83.80 -37.82 -29.13
CA ASN A 39 83.51 -39.26 -29.05
C ASN A 39 82.06 -39.61 -29.45
N ASP A 40 81.60 -39.09 -30.60
CA ASP A 40 80.25 -39.36 -31.16
C ASP A 40 79.14 -39.20 -30.11
N ILE A 41 79.16 -38.08 -29.38
CA ILE A 41 78.24 -37.81 -28.27
C ILE A 41 76.88 -37.44 -28.85
N LYS A 42 75.87 -38.27 -28.57
CA LYS A 42 74.49 -38.12 -29.07
C LYS A 42 73.57 -37.52 -28.02
N ILE A 43 72.65 -36.67 -28.48
CA ILE A 43 71.59 -36.08 -27.66
C ILE A 43 70.27 -36.74 -28.02
N SER A 44 69.52 -37.18 -27.01
CA SER A 44 68.16 -37.68 -27.19
C SER A 44 67.18 -36.96 -26.27
N VAL A 45 65.98 -36.71 -26.78
CA VAL A 45 64.84 -36.21 -26.01
C VAL A 45 63.67 -37.14 -26.28
N ASN A 46 63.05 -37.66 -25.21
CA ASN A 46 61.95 -38.63 -25.29
C ASN A 46 62.28 -39.82 -26.23
N ASN A 47 63.47 -40.41 -26.05
CA ASN A 47 63.98 -41.54 -26.83
C ASN A 47 64.17 -41.29 -28.33
N GLN A 48 64.17 -40.03 -28.78
CA GLN A 48 64.48 -39.66 -30.16
C GLN A 48 65.81 -38.90 -30.22
N PHE A 49 66.74 -39.38 -31.04
CA PHE A 49 68.00 -38.68 -31.29
C PHE A 49 67.76 -37.36 -32.01
N LYS A 50 68.45 -36.32 -31.57
CA LYS A 50 68.39 -34.97 -32.15
C LYS A 50 69.68 -34.67 -32.89
N SER A 51 69.55 -34.08 -34.07
CA SER A 51 70.70 -33.55 -34.80
C SER A 51 71.17 -32.28 -34.11
N VAL A 52 72.48 -32.13 -33.98
CA VAL A 52 73.14 -30.94 -33.41
C VAL A 52 73.95 -30.27 -34.51
N SER A 53 74.04 -28.94 -34.46
CA SER A 53 74.80 -28.15 -35.43
C SER A 53 76.30 -28.10 -35.11
N ALA A 54 76.66 -28.27 -33.84
CA ALA A 54 78.04 -28.42 -33.38
C ALA A 54 78.22 -29.75 -32.63
N GLU A 55 79.30 -30.48 -32.93
CA GLU A 55 79.60 -31.74 -32.25
C GLU A 55 79.93 -31.49 -30.77
N PRO A 56 79.22 -32.13 -29.81
CA PRO A 56 79.53 -32.01 -28.40
C PRO A 56 80.90 -32.61 -28.07
N PHE A 57 81.57 -32.06 -27.07
CA PHE A 57 82.87 -32.53 -26.63
C PHE A 57 82.97 -32.60 -25.11
N ILE A 58 83.91 -33.37 -24.59
CA ILE A 58 84.20 -33.48 -23.16
C ILE A 58 85.48 -32.72 -22.83
N SER A 59 85.42 -31.85 -21.82
CA SER A 59 86.60 -31.19 -21.25
C SER A 59 86.52 -31.25 -19.72
N GLY A 60 87.60 -31.67 -19.06
CA GLY A 60 87.65 -31.79 -17.60
C GLY A 60 86.56 -32.71 -17.01
N GLY A 61 86.13 -33.75 -17.75
CA GLY A 61 85.06 -34.66 -17.34
C GLY A 61 83.64 -34.11 -17.51
N THR A 62 83.48 -32.91 -18.09
CA THR A 62 82.17 -32.30 -18.37
C THR A 62 81.90 -32.30 -19.86
N THR A 63 80.69 -32.73 -20.27
CA THR A 63 80.22 -32.64 -21.65
C THR A 63 79.70 -31.23 -21.94
N TYR A 64 80.23 -30.61 -22.98
CA TYR A 64 79.82 -29.30 -23.47
C TYR A 64 79.00 -29.49 -24.74
N VAL A 65 77.83 -28.87 -24.76
CA VAL A 65 76.92 -28.85 -25.89
C VAL A 65 76.67 -27.39 -26.27
N ALA A 66 76.53 -27.10 -27.56
CA ALA A 66 76.13 -25.77 -28.00
C ALA A 66 74.76 -25.42 -27.42
N VAL A 67 74.69 -24.31 -26.67
CA VAL A 67 73.46 -23.82 -26.04
C VAL A 67 72.32 -23.67 -27.06
N ARG A 68 72.65 -23.21 -28.28
CA ARG A 68 71.70 -23.06 -29.39
C ARG A 68 71.05 -24.38 -29.80
N ASP A 69 71.79 -25.48 -29.80
CA ASP A 69 71.24 -26.79 -30.15
C ASP A 69 70.25 -27.25 -29.07
N ILE A 70 70.59 -27.06 -27.80
CA ILE A 70 69.71 -27.40 -26.67
C ILE A 70 68.43 -26.55 -26.70
N THR A 71 68.55 -25.24 -26.85
CA THR A 71 67.40 -24.32 -26.84
C THR A 71 66.46 -24.56 -28.03
N ASN A 72 67.01 -24.81 -29.21
CA ASN A 72 66.23 -25.12 -30.41
C ASN A 72 65.42 -26.42 -30.24
N ILE A 73 65.99 -27.44 -29.58
CA ILE A 73 65.27 -28.68 -29.27
C ILE A 73 64.01 -28.40 -28.43
N PHE A 74 64.03 -27.36 -27.60
CA PHE A 74 62.91 -26.97 -26.75
C PHE A 74 62.11 -25.75 -27.29
N GLY A 75 62.36 -25.32 -28.52
CA GLY A 75 61.61 -24.24 -29.18
C GLY A 75 61.94 -22.82 -28.71
N PHE A 76 63.05 -22.63 -27.99
CA PHE A 76 63.56 -21.32 -27.60
C PHE A 76 64.49 -20.75 -28.65
N ASP A 77 64.49 -19.42 -28.81
CA ASP A 77 65.47 -18.71 -29.64
C ASP A 77 66.69 -18.26 -28.81
N VAL A 78 67.86 -18.13 -29.44
CA VAL A 78 69.12 -17.73 -28.76
C VAL A 78 69.84 -16.62 -29.50
N ASN A 79 70.08 -15.53 -28.78
CA ASN A 79 70.85 -14.38 -29.24
C ASN A 79 72.16 -14.23 -28.45
N TRP A 80 73.23 -13.80 -29.13
CA TRP A 80 74.50 -13.45 -28.47
C TRP A 80 74.64 -11.93 -28.44
N ASN A 81 74.63 -11.38 -27.23
CA ASN A 81 74.87 -9.96 -26.99
C ASN A 81 76.36 -9.73 -26.73
N SER A 82 77.08 -9.30 -27.78
CA SER A 82 78.53 -9.10 -27.73
C SER A 82 78.96 -7.89 -26.91
N SER A 83 78.10 -6.88 -26.74
CA SER A 83 78.38 -5.71 -25.89
C SER A 83 78.43 -6.06 -24.41
N GLU A 84 77.61 -7.03 -23.97
CA GLU A 84 77.51 -7.41 -22.56
C GLU A 84 78.13 -8.79 -22.27
N ASN A 85 78.57 -9.50 -23.30
CA ASN A 85 79.00 -10.91 -23.22
C ASN A 85 77.92 -11.83 -22.63
N VAL A 86 76.66 -11.63 -23.05
CA VAL A 86 75.48 -12.35 -22.54
C VAL A 86 74.88 -13.24 -23.63
N VAL A 87 74.53 -14.47 -23.25
CA VAL A 87 73.66 -15.34 -24.04
C VAL A 87 72.22 -15.12 -23.60
N GLU A 88 71.39 -14.60 -24.51
CA GLU A 88 69.97 -14.35 -24.28
C GLU A 88 69.15 -15.55 -24.80
N ILE A 89 68.29 -16.12 -23.97
CA ILE A 89 67.39 -17.23 -24.33
C ILE A 89 65.95 -16.70 -24.29
N ILE A 90 65.24 -16.80 -25.41
CA ILE A 90 63.90 -16.24 -25.60
C ILE A 90 62.87 -17.37 -25.67
N ALA A 91 61.91 -17.37 -24.74
CA ALA A 91 60.84 -18.35 -24.70
C ALA A 91 59.75 -18.08 -25.75
N PRO A 92 59.22 -19.14 -26.42
CA PRO A 92 58.02 -18.99 -27.22
C PRO A 92 56.87 -18.59 -26.29
N ASN A 93 56.13 -17.55 -26.66
CA ASN A 93 55.08 -16.96 -25.85
C ASN A 93 53.84 -17.87 -25.82
N VAL A 94 53.86 -18.87 -24.93
CA VAL A 94 52.77 -19.85 -24.75
C VAL A 94 52.32 -19.81 -23.30
N GLY A 95 51.36 -18.94 -22.96
CA GLY A 95 51.02 -18.82 -21.54
C GLY A 95 49.83 -17.98 -21.10
N ASN A 96 48.76 -17.78 -21.88
CA ASN A 96 47.53 -17.14 -21.35
C ASN A 96 46.18 -17.70 -21.85
N THR A 97 46.13 -18.52 -22.91
CA THR A 97 44.85 -18.89 -23.53
C THR A 97 44.01 -19.87 -22.70
N SER A 98 44.64 -20.81 -21.99
CA SER A 98 43.93 -21.88 -21.27
C SER A 98 43.39 -21.51 -19.88
N SER A 99 43.84 -20.38 -19.30
CA SER A 99 43.25 -19.80 -18.09
C SER A 99 42.03 -18.95 -18.43
N LEU A 100 42.13 -18.14 -19.49
CA LEU A 100 41.03 -17.30 -19.99
C LEU A 100 39.84 -18.14 -20.47
N GLU A 101 40.07 -19.25 -21.17
CA GLU A 101 39.00 -20.15 -21.62
C GLU A 101 38.22 -20.78 -20.44
N ARG A 102 38.91 -21.11 -19.34
CA ARG A 102 38.26 -21.62 -18.12
C ARG A 102 37.45 -20.54 -17.42
N GLU A 103 37.97 -19.32 -17.37
CA GLU A 103 37.27 -18.17 -16.78
C GLU A 103 36.01 -17.80 -17.57
N ILE A 104 36.09 -17.79 -18.90
CA ILE A 104 34.93 -17.56 -19.79
C ILE A 104 33.85 -18.62 -19.57
N ALA A 105 34.23 -19.90 -19.49
CA ALA A 105 33.27 -20.98 -19.24
C ALA A 105 32.60 -20.87 -17.86
N MET A 106 33.34 -20.46 -16.82
CA MET A 106 32.79 -20.22 -15.49
C MET A 106 31.83 -19.03 -15.47
N LEU A 107 32.21 -17.92 -16.09
CA LEU A 107 31.36 -16.73 -16.19
C LEU A 107 30.08 -17.01 -16.97
N GLN A 108 30.16 -17.73 -18.08
CA GLN A 108 28.98 -18.14 -18.85
C GLN A 108 28.01 -19.02 -18.03
N ASN A 109 28.54 -19.94 -17.23
CA ASN A 109 27.70 -20.76 -16.35
C ASN A 109 27.06 -19.93 -15.22
N GLN A 110 27.79 -18.98 -14.63
CA GLN A 110 27.24 -18.05 -13.64
C GLN A 110 26.14 -17.16 -14.24
N LEU A 111 26.35 -16.65 -15.46
CA LEU A 111 25.38 -15.82 -16.17
C LEU A 111 24.12 -16.61 -16.50
N LYS A 112 24.26 -17.88 -16.90
CA LYS A 112 23.12 -18.79 -17.08
C LYS A 112 22.35 -19.00 -15.78
N ILE A 113 23.04 -19.31 -14.67
CA ILE A 113 22.38 -19.49 -13.37
C ILE A 113 21.68 -18.21 -12.91
N ALA A 114 22.31 -17.05 -13.11
CA ALA A 114 21.72 -15.76 -12.77
C ALA A 114 20.47 -15.47 -13.62
N ASN A 115 20.50 -15.76 -14.93
CA ASN A 115 19.34 -15.63 -15.81
C ASN A 115 18.23 -16.63 -15.46
N ASP A 116 18.57 -17.89 -15.17
CA ASP A 116 17.60 -18.90 -14.74
C ASP A 116 16.92 -18.49 -13.41
N LYS A 117 17.65 -17.82 -12.51
CA LYS A 117 17.10 -17.25 -11.27
C LYS A 117 16.23 -16.01 -11.52
N LEU A 118 16.62 -15.14 -12.45
CA LEU A 118 15.81 -13.99 -12.86
C LEU A 118 14.49 -14.44 -13.50
N LEU A 119 14.53 -15.42 -14.40
CA LEU A 119 13.33 -16.02 -15.00
C LEU A 119 12.42 -16.68 -13.96
N GLN A 120 12.98 -17.21 -12.86
CA GLN A 120 12.18 -17.72 -11.74
C GLN A 120 11.55 -16.60 -10.90
N HIS A 121 12.17 -15.42 -10.82
CA HIS A 121 11.60 -14.24 -10.13
C HIS A 121 10.63 -13.44 -11.01
N GLU A 122 10.76 -13.49 -12.34
CA GLU A 122 9.79 -12.87 -13.27
C GLU A 122 8.48 -13.66 -13.39
N ASN A 123 8.42 -14.91 -12.90
CA ASN A 123 7.22 -15.75 -12.89
C ASN A 123 6.46 -15.74 -11.55
N THR A 124 6.86 -14.91 -10.58
CA THR A 124 5.99 -14.56 -9.44
C THR A 124 5.19 -13.32 -9.82
N VAL A 125 3.87 -13.43 -9.74
CA VAL A 125 2.91 -12.33 -9.92
C VAL A 125 3.45 -11.08 -9.23
N SER A 126 3.46 -9.93 -9.92
CA SER A 126 3.86 -8.65 -9.30
C SER A 126 3.03 -8.45 -8.04
N PRO A 127 3.56 -7.96 -6.91
CA PRO A 127 2.77 -7.72 -5.70
C PRO A 127 1.46 -6.96 -5.98
N ASP A 128 1.50 -5.98 -6.89
CA ASP A 128 0.35 -5.21 -7.35
C ASP A 128 -0.73 -6.06 -8.07
N GLU A 129 -0.34 -7.12 -8.77
CA GLU A 129 -1.28 -8.03 -9.45
C GLU A 129 -1.86 -9.07 -8.48
N GLU A 130 -1.11 -9.43 -7.44
CA GLU A 130 -1.61 -10.29 -6.35
C GLU A 130 -2.68 -9.56 -5.52
N ILE A 131 -2.43 -8.30 -5.18
CA ILE A 131 -3.40 -7.45 -4.47
C ILE A 131 -4.67 -7.25 -5.30
N LYS A 132 -4.54 -6.92 -6.60
CA LYS A 132 -5.72 -6.76 -7.47
C LYS A 132 -6.56 -8.02 -7.55
N GLU A 133 -5.94 -9.20 -7.62
CA GLU A 133 -6.69 -10.44 -7.69
C GLU A 133 -7.41 -10.73 -6.37
N ILE A 134 -6.78 -10.44 -5.22
CA ILE A 134 -7.43 -10.53 -3.90
C ILE A 134 -8.65 -9.60 -3.84
N LEU A 135 -8.49 -8.32 -4.20
CA LEU A 135 -9.60 -7.35 -4.16
C LEU A 135 -10.73 -7.76 -5.10
N ARG A 136 -10.41 -8.24 -6.32
CA ARG A 136 -11.40 -8.75 -7.28
C ARG A 136 -12.17 -9.98 -6.76
N GLU A 137 -11.51 -10.86 -6.02
CA GLU A 137 -12.18 -12.00 -5.37
C GLU A 137 -13.13 -11.52 -4.26
N ILE A 138 -12.78 -10.45 -3.54
CA ILE A 138 -13.62 -9.84 -2.52
C ILE A 138 -14.83 -9.14 -3.14
N ASP A 139 -14.64 -8.34 -4.21
CA ASP A 139 -15.73 -7.68 -4.95
C ASP A 139 -16.85 -8.69 -5.28
N LEU A 140 -16.47 -9.81 -5.91
CA LEU A 140 -17.40 -10.87 -6.31
C LEU A 140 -18.06 -11.57 -5.12
N ALA A 141 -17.36 -11.69 -3.99
CA ALA A 141 -17.92 -12.29 -2.78
C ALA A 141 -18.96 -11.36 -2.14
N LEU A 142 -18.69 -10.05 -2.10
CA LEU A 142 -19.65 -9.06 -1.62
C LEU A 142 -20.90 -9.05 -2.50
N GLU A 143 -20.75 -9.01 -3.82
CA GLU A 143 -21.88 -9.09 -4.75
C GLU A 143 -22.72 -10.34 -4.48
N ASP A 144 -22.14 -11.53 -4.29
CA ASP A 144 -22.91 -12.77 -4.02
C ASP A 144 -23.63 -12.75 -2.66
N ILE A 145 -23.06 -12.08 -1.65
CA ILE A 145 -23.60 -12.03 -0.29
C ILE A 145 -24.73 -10.99 -0.17
N PHE A 146 -24.57 -9.84 -0.82
CA PHE A 146 -25.44 -8.68 -0.64
C PHE A 146 -26.32 -8.40 -1.87
N TYR A 147 -26.27 -9.23 -2.93
CA TYR A 147 -26.92 -8.99 -4.22
C TYR A 147 -28.38 -8.52 -4.14
N ASP A 148 -29.15 -8.97 -3.16
CA ASP A 148 -30.58 -8.65 -3.01
C ASP A 148 -30.95 -8.19 -1.59
N GLU A 149 -29.95 -7.77 -0.80
CA GLU A 149 -30.23 -7.24 0.54
C GLU A 149 -31.07 -5.96 0.39
N TYR A 150 -32.18 -5.89 1.14
CA TYR A 150 -33.18 -4.83 1.06
C TYR A 150 -33.93 -4.74 -0.29
N ASP A 151 -33.97 -5.84 -1.06
CA ASP A 151 -34.58 -5.90 -2.39
C ASP A 151 -33.90 -4.98 -3.44
N ILE A 152 -32.64 -4.62 -3.21
CA ILE A 152 -31.82 -3.76 -4.08
C ILE A 152 -30.63 -4.55 -4.65
N GLU A 153 -30.34 -4.37 -5.94
CA GLU A 153 -29.13 -4.91 -6.57
C GLU A 153 -27.91 -4.04 -6.27
N TRP A 154 -27.04 -4.52 -5.39
CA TRP A 154 -25.81 -3.85 -4.97
C TRP A 154 -24.59 -4.31 -5.75
N PHE A 155 -23.75 -3.36 -6.12
CA PHE A 155 -22.46 -3.56 -6.76
C PHE A 155 -21.34 -3.01 -5.88
N PHE A 156 -20.20 -3.71 -5.85
CA PHE A 156 -19.09 -3.36 -4.99
C PHE A 156 -17.80 -3.23 -5.80
N ASN A 157 -17.00 -2.21 -5.48
CA ASN A 157 -15.68 -2.02 -6.08
C ASN A 157 -14.63 -1.69 -5.03
N LEU A 158 -13.64 -2.56 -4.88
CA LEU A 158 -12.48 -2.35 -4.02
C LEU A 158 -11.26 -1.88 -4.83
N THR A 159 -10.71 -0.75 -4.44
CA THR A 159 -9.47 -0.21 -4.99
C THR A 159 -8.42 0.03 -3.90
N GLU A 160 -7.21 -0.51 -4.09
CA GLU A 160 -6.08 -0.22 -3.20
C GLU A 160 -5.65 1.25 -3.33
N ARG A 161 -5.53 1.93 -2.19
CA ARG A 161 -4.90 3.25 -2.06
C ARG A 161 -3.67 3.13 -1.17
N SER A 162 -2.83 4.16 -1.14
CA SER A 162 -1.52 4.10 -0.48
C SER A 162 -1.55 3.75 1.02
N ASN A 163 -2.68 3.96 1.70
CA ASN A 163 -2.82 3.76 3.13
C ASN A 163 -4.23 3.33 3.56
N TYR A 164 -5.10 2.96 2.61
CA TYR A 164 -6.47 2.50 2.86
C TYR A 164 -6.98 1.71 1.65
N ILE A 165 -8.06 0.95 1.83
CA ILE A 165 -8.87 0.40 0.75
C ILE A 165 -10.06 1.32 0.52
N ASP A 166 -10.29 1.65 -0.74
CA ASP A 166 -11.44 2.41 -1.22
C ASP A 166 -12.54 1.43 -1.62
N LEU A 167 -13.67 1.42 -0.92
CA LEU A 167 -14.83 0.57 -1.18
C LEU A 167 -15.97 1.43 -1.71
N GLN A 168 -16.32 1.26 -2.99
CA GLN A 168 -17.53 1.87 -3.55
C GLN A 168 -18.69 0.89 -3.45
N VAL A 169 -19.82 1.36 -2.96
CA VAL A 169 -21.09 0.63 -2.88
C VAL A 169 -22.06 1.32 -3.81
N GLU A 170 -22.48 0.66 -4.89
CA GLU A 170 -23.29 1.25 -5.94
C GLU A 170 -24.61 0.51 -6.10
N PHE A 171 -25.65 1.23 -6.51
CA PHE A 171 -26.92 0.65 -6.97
C PHE A 171 -27.50 1.49 -8.11
N ASP A 172 -28.40 0.91 -8.89
CA ASP A 172 -29.05 1.59 -10.01
C ASP A 172 -30.39 2.23 -9.57
N ALA A 173 -30.39 3.53 -9.26
CA ALA A 173 -31.58 4.21 -8.79
C ALA A 173 -32.71 4.29 -9.84
N ASP A 174 -32.43 4.12 -11.14
CA ASP A 174 -33.49 4.03 -12.17
C ASP A 174 -34.41 2.82 -11.94
N TYR A 175 -33.95 1.82 -11.19
CA TYR A 175 -34.69 0.59 -10.87
C TYR A 175 -35.07 0.46 -9.41
N TYR A 176 -34.28 1.05 -8.50
CA TYR A 176 -34.36 0.79 -7.06
C TYR A 176 -34.49 2.06 -6.21
N ASP A 177 -34.82 3.22 -6.80
CA ASP A 177 -35.07 4.46 -6.05
C ASP A 177 -36.08 4.24 -4.92
N TYR A 178 -37.20 3.58 -5.23
CA TYR A 178 -38.27 3.32 -4.29
C TYR A 178 -37.89 2.40 -3.14
N GLU A 179 -37.11 1.35 -3.40
CA GLU A 179 -36.58 0.47 -2.37
C GLU A 179 -35.52 1.18 -1.51
N TYR A 180 -34.65 1.97 -2.13
CA TYR A 180 -33.63 2.76 -1.45
C TYR A 180 -34.25 3.83 -0.54
N ASP A 181 -35.27 4.55 -1.00
CA ASP A 181 -35.94 5.60 -0.24
C ASP A 181 -36.61 5.08 1.05
N LYS A 182 -36.92 3.78 1.10
CA LYS A 182 -37.44 3.13 2.32
C LYS A 182 -36.35 2.69 3.29
N MET A 183 -35.09 2.70 2.85
CA MET A 183 -34.00 2.30 3.71
C MET A 183 -33.67 3.42 4.67
N THR A 184 -33.56 3.06 5.94
CA THR A 184 -33.10 4.00 6.93
C THR A 184 -31.58 4.21 6.83
N VAL A 185 -31.08 5.35 7.29
CA VAL A 185 -29.63 5.61 7.41
C VAL A 185 -28.94 4.50 8.21
N LEU A 186 -29.56 4.06 9.31
CA LEU A 186 -29.06 2.95 10.11
C LEU A 186 -29.04 1.60 9.36
N GLN A 187 -30.00 1.36 8.45
CA GLN A 187 -29.97 0.16 7.61
C GLN A 187 -28.82 0.22 6.59
N MET A 188 -28.61 1.39 6.00
CA MET A 188 -27.49 1.64 5.10
C MET A 188 -26.13 1.51 5.81
N GLU A 189 -25.98 2.11 6.99
CA GLU A 189 -24.79 1.98 7.82
C GLU A 189 -24.49 0.50 8.12
N LYS A 190 -25.50 -0.27 8.55
CA LYS A 190 -25.37 -1.71 8.82
C LYS A 190 -25.01 -2.52 7.58
N LEU A 191 -25.51 -2.17 6.40
CA LEU A 191 -25.14 -2.81 5.14
C LEU A 191 -23.64 -2.62 4.90
N VAL A 192 -23.18 -1.36 4.97
CA VAL A 192 -21.78 -0.99 4.74
C VAL A 192 -20.86 -1.58 5.81
N GLU A 193 -21.27 -1.59 7.08
CA GLU A 193 -20.55 -2.19 8.20
C GLU A 193 -20.30 -3.68 7.94
N LYS A 194 -21.37 -4.44 7.62
CA LYS A 194 -21.26 -5.87 7.29
C LYS A 194 -20.35 -6.11 6.08
N ALA A 195 -20.42 -5.25 5.06
CA ALA A 195 -19.56 -5.35 3.89
C ALA A 195 -18.09 -5.15 4.29
N CYS A 196 -17.78 -4.12 5.10
CA CYS A 196 -16.43 -3.86 5.61
C CYS A 196 -15.89 -5.00 6.48
N GLU A 197 -16.72 -5.55 7.38
CA GLU A 197 -16.37 -6.73 8.19
C GLU A 197 -16.00 -7.93 7.31
N HIS A 198 -16.74 -8.12 6.21
CA HIS A 198 -16.48 -9.21 5.27
C HIS A 198 -15.16 -9.00 4.52
N VAL A 199 -14.90 -7.77 4.05
CA VAL A 199 -13.63 -7.37 3.43
C VAL A 199 -12.47 -7.71 4.35
N LEU A 200 -12.47 -7.24 5.60
CA LEU A 200 -11.38 -7.51 6.55
C LEU A 200 -11.24 -9.00 6.87
N THR A 201 -12.35 -9.73 6.94
CA THR A 201 -12.33 -11.19 7.14
C THR A 201 -11.61 -11.91 6.00
N MET A 202 -11.82 -11.48 4.75
CA MET A 202 -11.14 -12.04 3.59
C MET A 202 -9.69 -11.59 3.46
N LEU A 203 -9.36 -10.39 3.94
CA LEU A 203 -7.98 -9.87 3.97
C LEU A 203 -7.14 -10.43 5.12
N LYS A 204 -7.72 -11.24 6.00
CA LYS A 204 -7.00 -11.90 7.08
C LYS A 204 -5.83 -12.73 6.54
N ASP A 205 -4.69 -12.67 7.23
CA ASP A 205 -3.43 -13.31 6.82
C ASP A 205 -2.84 -12.77 5.49
N SER A 206 -3.38 -11.67 4.94
CA SER A 206 -2.86 -10.98 3.75
C SER A 206 -1.94 -9.81 4.12
N VAL A 207 -1.32 -9.19 3.11
CA VAL A 207 -0.52 -7.95 3.30
C VAL A 207 -1.38 -6.73 3.68
N LEU A 208 -2.71 -6.86 3.65
CA LEU A 208 -3.70 -5.82 3.90
C LEU A 208 -4.57 -6.10 5.15
N GLU A 209 -4.23 -7.06 6.02
CA GLU A 209 -5.08 -7.51 7.15
C GLU A 209 -5.55 -6.37 8.09
N ASP A 210 -4.72 -5.37 8.33
CA ASP A 210 -5.01 -4.24 9.24
C ASP A 210 -5.22 -2.91 8.49
N ILE A 211 -5.69 -2.97 7.24
CA ILE A 211 -5.87 -1.76 6.43
C ILE A 211 -7.17 -1.04 6.78
N LEU A 212 -7.09 0.29 6.87
CA LEU A 212 -8.25 1.16 6.96
C LEU A 212 -9.13 1.00 5.71
N ILE A 213 -10.45 0.94 5.87
CA ILE A 213 -11.39 1.01 4.74
C ILE A 213 -12.05 2.38 4.76
N LYS A 214 -12.16 2.99 3.58
CA LYS A 214 -12.98 4.18 3.34
C LYS A 214 -13.83 3.94 2.10
N GLY A 215 -14.95 4.64 2.00
CA GLY A 215 -15.80 4.43 0.85
C GLY A 215 -16.94 5.41 0.72
N GLU A 216 -17.70 5.19 -0.33
CA GLU A 216 -18.84 6.02 -0.74
C GLU A 216 -20.00 5.08 -1.15
N VAL A 217 -21.22 5.49 -0.82
CA VAL A 217 -22.47 4.92 -1.37
C VAL A 217 -22.89 5.81 -2.52
N ILE A 218 -23.04 5.25 -3.72
CA ILE A 218 -23.18 6.02 -4.96
C ILE A 218 -24.42 5.55 -5.72
N ASN A 219 -25.21 6.51 -6.20
CA ASN A 219 -26.21 6.24 -7.24
C ASN A 219 -25.50 6.07 -8.59
N ALA A 220 -25.52 4.86 -9.15
CA ALA A 220 -24.77 4.54 -10.37
C ALA A 220 -25.26 5.34 -11.59
N ASP A 221 -26.54 5.71 -11.67
CA ASP A 221 -27.13 6.41 -12.82
C ASP A 221 -26.53 7.82 -13.00
N ASN A 222 -26.51 8.60 -11.91
CA ASN A 222 -26.11 10.00 -11.95
C ASN A 222 -24.74 10.28 -11.28
N GLN A 223 -24.15 9.27 -10.63
CA GLN A 223 -22.90 9.34 -9.88
C GLN A 223 -22.96 10.27 -8.66
N ASP A 224 -24.16 10.47 -8.10
CA ASP A 224 -24.34 11.22 -6.86
C ASP A 224 -23.85 10.37 -5.68
N ILE A 225 -23.03 10.98 -4.83
CA ILE A 225 -22.59 10.39 -3.57
C ILE A 225 -23.72 10.62 -2.57
N LEU A 226 -24.27 9.53 -2.04
CA LEU A 226 -25.37 9.55 -1.07
C LEU A 226 -24.87 9.44 0.36
N GLY A 227 -23.69 8.85 0.56
CA GLY A 227 -23.04 8.78 1.85
C GLY A 227 -21.57 8.42 1.70
N THR A 228 -20.79 8.74 2.72
CA THR A 228 -19.38 8.40 2.82
C THR A 228 -19.14 7.66 4.13
N PHE A 229 -18.11 6.83 4.17
CA PHE A 229 -17.83 6.06 5.38
C PHE A 229 -16.34 5.80 5.58
N ARG A 230 -16.03 5.54 6.84
CA ARG A 230 -14.72 5.11 7.30
C ARG A 230 -14.89 3.96 8.27
N TYR A 231 -14.17 2.87 8.05
CA TYR A 231 -14.19 1.70 8.92
C TYR A 231 -12.78 1.40 9.42
N ASP A 232 -12.59 1.47 10.74
CA ASP A 232 -11.30 1.30 11.41
C ASP A 232 -11.49 0.63 12.78
N ASP A 233 -10.58 -0.24 13.20
CA ASP A 233 -10.62 -0.91 14.51
C ASP A 233 -11.95 -1.64 14.87
N ASN A 234 -12.74 -2.05 13.87
CA ASN A 234 -14.11 -2.59 13.98
C ASN A 234 -15.17 -1.58 14.44
N GLU A 235 -14.95 -0.31 14.18
CA GLU A 235 -15.94 0.75 14.34
C GLU A 235 -16.16 1.40 12.96
N ILE A 236 -17.44 1.59 12.61
CA ILE A 236 -17.84 2.36 11.44
C ILE A 236 -18.13 3.80 11.85
N GLU A 237 -17.69 4.72 11.00
CA GLU A 237 -18.04 6.14 11.01
C GLU A 237 -18.72 6.39 9.66
N TYR A 238 -20.05 6.50 9.67
CA TYR A 238 -20.88 6.71 8.47
C TYR A 238 -21.38 8.15 8.47
N ASP A 239 -21.15 8.86 7.38
CA ASP A 239 -21.55 10.26 7.20
C ASP A 239 -22.40 10.36 5.93
N VAL A 240 -23.69 10.63 6.11
CA VAL A 240 -24.60 10.84 4.98
C VAL A 240 -24.38 12.26 4.48
N GLU A 241 -24.07 12.42 3.19
CA GLU A 241 -24.22 13.74 2.58
C GLU A 241 -25.73 13.94 2.39
N ILE A 242 -26.38 14.43 3.44
CA ILE A 242 -27.83 14.62 3.49
C ILE A 242 -28.18 15.75 2.53
N SER A 243 -28.45 15.36 1.28
CA SER A 243 -28.92 16.29 0.28
C SER A 243 -30.31 16.79 0.65
N GLU A 244 -30.65 18.02 0.22
CA GLU A 244 -32.00 18.57 0.38
C GLU A 244 -33.08 17.64 -0.20
N THR A 245 -32.74 16.82 -1.19
CA THR A 245 -33.64 15.82 -1.79
C THR A 245 -33.96 14.69 -0.80
N ILE A 246 -32.95 14.12 -0.13
CA ILE A 246 -33.15 13.04 0.84
C ILE A 246 -34.01 13.53 2.00
N LEU A 247 -33.72 14.72 2.55
CA LEU A 247 -34.57 15.31 3.59
C LEU A 247 -35.99 15.59 3.12
N GLY A 248 -36.17 15.93 1.85
CA GLY A 248 -37.50 16.16 1.28
C GLY A 248 -38.32 14.88 1.11
N LEU A 249 -37.68 13.74 0.88
CA LEU A 249 -38.34 12.42 0.86
C LEU A 249 -38.62 11.95 2.28
N PHE A 250 -37.63 12.03 3.16
CA PHE A 250 -37.79 11.68 4.57
C PHE A 250 -38.88 12.53 5.27
N ALA A 251 -38.96 13.83 4.97
CA ALA A 251 -40.03 14.69 5.49
C ALA A 251 -41.43 14.25 5.01
N GLN A 252 -41.55 13.63 3.84
CA GLN A 252 -42.83 13.05 3.41
C GLN A 252 -43.17 11.80 4.22
N ASP A 253 -42.19 10.95 4.51
CA ASP A 253 -42.41 9.76 5.34
C ASP A 253 -42.83 10.16 6.75
N VAL A 254 -42.12 11.11 7.38
CA VAL A 254 -42.51 11.67 8.69
C VAL A 254 -43.92 12.28 8.63
N TYR A 255 -44.26 12.99 7.54
CA TYR A 255 -45.61 13.53 7.37
C TYR A 255 -46.67 12.43 7.32
N TYR A 256 -46.45 11.34 6.58
CA TYR A 256 -47.44 10.27 6.46
C TYR A 256 -47.51 9.39 7.71
N ASP A 257 -46.36 9.00 8.26
CA ASP A 257 -46.27 8.06 9.38
C ASP A 257 -46.63 8.70 10.71
N VAL A 258 -46.35 9.99 10.91
CA VAL A 258 -46.68 10.71 12.14
C VAL A 258 -47.92 11.58 11.93
N ILE A 259 -47.85 12.56 11.03
CA ILE A 259 -48.86 13.63 10.96
C ILE A 259 -50.21 13.14 10.37
N ASP A 260 -50.20 12.39 9.27
CA ASP A 260 -51.43 11.84 8.68
C ASP A 260 -51.98 10.69 9.53
N SER A 261 -51.14 9.70 9.87
CA SER A 261 -51.56 8.52 10.64
C SER A 261 -52.11 8.85 12.03
N ASP A 262 -51.37 9.62 12.82
CA ASP A 262 -51.65 9.75 14.25
C ASP A 262 -52.44 11.02 14.57
N TYR A 263 -52.36 12.04 13.69
CA TYR A 263 -52.96 13.36 13.88
C TYR A 263 -53.98 13.77 12.80
N ASP A 264 -54.34 12.86 11.87
CA ASP A 264 -55.33 13.09 10.80
C ASP A 264 -55.05 14.39 9.98
N GLU A 265 -53.79 14.67 9.64
CA GLU A 265 -53.36 15.87 8.89
C GLU A 265 -53.75 17.21 9.58
N LYS A 266 -53.72 17.25 10.92
CA LYS A 266 -54.07 18.45 11.70
C LYS A 266 -53.13 18.63 12.88
N MET A 267 -52.94 19.89 13.27
CA MET A 267 -52.35 20.18 14.57
C MET A 267 -53.33 19.80 15.70
N PRO A 268 -52.83 19.66 16.94
CA PRO A 268 -53.68 19.49 18.11
C PRO A 268 -54.78 20.55 18.25
N ASP A 269 -55.90 20.11 18.82
CA ASP A 269 -57.10 20.92 19.05
C ASP A 269 -56.79 22.09 20.02
N PHE A 270 -57.34 23.29 19.78
CA PHE A 270 -57.22 24.41 20.72
C PHE A 270 -58.53 25.18 20.91
N HIS A 271 -58.66 25.88 22.05
CA HIS A 271 -59.85 26.62 22.45
C HIS A 271 -59.56 28.13 22.57
N LEU A 272 -60.61 28.94 22.64
CA LEU A 272 -60.49 30.39 22.85
C LEU A 272 -60.52 30.71 24.34
N ALA A 273 -59.65 31.63 24.77
CA ALA A 273 -59.55 32.08 26.16
C ALA A 273 -60.86 32.66 26.73
N ASP A 274 -61.74 33.17 25.87
CA ASP A 274 -63.01 33.76 26.29
C ASP A 274 -64.14 32.74 26.55
N GLY A 275 -63.87 31.45 26.33
CA GLY A 275 -64.84 30.36 26.47
C GLY A 275 -66.07 30.50 25.55
N SER A 276 -65.98 31.33 24.50
CA SER A 276 -67.14 31.64 23.64
C SER A 276 -67.53 30.50 22.70
N ASN A 277 -66.70 29.47 22.58
CA ASN A 277 -66.94 28.28 21.78
C ASN A 277 -66.60 27.02 22.58
N SER A 278 -67.51 26.05 22.63
CA SER A 278 -67.27 24.75 23.26
C SER A 278 -66.56 23.76 22.33
N ASP A 279 -66.57 24.05 21.02
CA ASP A 279 -65.98 23.18 20.02
C ASP A 279 -64.54 23.63 19.76
N PRO A 280 -63.55 22.71 19.76
CA PRO A 280 -62.16 23.06 19.49
C PRO A 280 -61.97 23.55 18.06
N TYR A 281 -60.98 24.42 17.90
CA TYR A 281 -60.47 24.84 16.61
C TYR A 281 -59.40 23.86 16.14
N ARG A 282 -59.44 23.58 14.84
CA ARG A 282 -58.53 22.66 14.16
C ARG A 282 -57.93 23.35 12.96
N ILE A 283 -56.61 23.30 12.86
CA ILE A 283 -55.89 23.83 11.71
C ILE A 283 -55.21 22.65 11.01
N SER A 284 -55.46 22.53 9.72
CA SER A 284 -54.82 21.50 8.88
C SER A 284 -53.34 21.76 8.72
N THR A 285 -52.56 20.69 8.77
CA THR A 285 -51.18 20.66 8.30
C THR A 285 -51.22 20.52 6.78
N GLU A 286 -50.33 21.24 6.10
CA GLU A 286 -50.26 21.26 4.63
C GLU A 286 -49.00 20.57 4.13
N ASN A 287 -47.89 20.69 4.86
CA ASN A 287 -46.62 20.05 4.51
C ASN A 287 -45.66 19.98 5.72
N LEU A 288 -44.59 19.21 5.58
CA LEU A 288 -43.44 19.17 6.49
C LEU A 288 -42.16 19.40 5.68
N TYR A 289 -41.26 20.22 6.21
CA TYR A 289 -39.90 20.38 5.69
C TYR A 289 -38.90 20.01 6.76
N ILE A 290 -37.81 19.35 6.38
CA ILE A 290 -36.67 19.07 7.26
C ILE A 290 -35.43 19.66 6.60
N THR A 291 -34.60 20.32 7.40
CA THR A 291 -33.31 20.87 6.97
C THR A 291 -32.23 20.46 7.96
N GLU A 292 -31.03 20.17 7.46
CA GLU A 292 -29.86 19.87 8.27
C GLU A 292 -28.85 21.01 8.14
N LYS A 293 -28.18 21.36 9.24
CA LYS A 293 -27.08 22.31 9.23
C LYS A 293 -26.07 22.10 10.35
N ASN A 294 -24.92 21.52 10.02
CA ASN A 294 -23.82 21.20 10.94
C ASN A 294 -24.24 20.24 12.06
N GLY A 295 -24.85 19.11 11.71
CA GLY A 295 -25.39 18.09 12.59
C GLY A 295 -26.72 18.45 13.26
N ASN A 296 -27.22 19.67 13.07
CA ASN A 296 -28.47 20.13 13.70
C ASN A 296 -29.61 20.05 12.70
N TYR A 297 -30.71 19.42 13.09
CA TYR A 297 -31.89 19.24 12.26
C TYR A 297 -32.96 20.23 12.67
N THR A 298 -33.66 20.78 11.68
CA THR A 298 -34.78 21.67 11.88
C THR A 298 -35.95 21.19 11.04
N PHE A 299 -37.08 20.93 11.68
CA PHE A 299 -38.33 20.64 11.00
C PHE A 299 -39.32 21.81 11.04
N GLU A 300 -40.04 22.04 9.95
CA GLU A 300 -41.05 23.08 9.81
C GLU A 300 -42.38 22.48 9.33
N VAL A 301 -43.38 22.44 10.20
CA VAL A 301 -44.75 22.03 9.89
C VAL A 301 -45.49 23.24 9.32
N LEU A 302 -45.86 23.19 8.04
CA LEU A 302 -46.71 24.20 7.43
C LEU A 302 -48.17 23.98 7.80
N VAL A 303 -48.85 25.05 8.21
CA VAL A 303 -50.26 25.00 8.56
C VAL A 303 -51.08 26.07 7.85
N ASN A 304 -52.36 25.77 7.61
CA ASN A 304 -53.29 26.67 6.96
C ASN A 304 -53.78 27.79 7.89
N LEU A 305 -52.89 28.72 8.22
CA LEU A 305 -53.18 29.84 9.10
C LEU A 305 -53.74 31.04 8.31
N SER A 306 -54.90 30.85 7.68
CA SER A 306 -55.60 31.97 7.02
C SER A 306 -55.94 33.10 8.02
N THR A 307 -56.24 34.30 7.54
CA THR A 307 -56.55 35.48 8.39
C THR A 307 -57.63 35.24 9.46
N ASN A 308 -58.56 34.32 9.24
CA ASN A 308 -59.54 33.96 10.27
C ASN A 308 -58.92 33.10 11.37
N TYR A 309 -58.08 32.12 11.00
CA TYR A 309 -57.39 31.25 11.96
C TYR A 309 -56.28 31.98 12.72
N GLU A 310 -55.58 32.94 12.11
CA GLU A 310 -54.65 33.83 12.84
C GLU A 310 -55.33 34.54 14.02
N LYS A 311 -56.56 35.03 13.80
CA LYS A 311 -57.35 35.69 14.85
C LYS A 311 -57.74 34.71 15.95
N TYR A 312 -58.11 33.47 15.61
CA TYR A 312 -58.48 32.46 16.59
C TYR A 312 -57.27 31.98 17.38
N TRP A 313 -56.15 31.72 16.70
CA TRP A 313 -54.87 31.40 17.33
C TRP A 313 -54.46 32.49 18.31
N ASN A 314 -54.44 33.76 17.89
CA ASN A 314 -54.12 34.87 18.78
C ASN A 314 -55.12 35.09 19.93
N ALA A 315 -56.28 34.43 19.90
CA ALA A 315 -57.27 34.47 20.97
C ALA A 315 -57.33 33.14 21.74
N SER A 316 -56.39 32.23 21.52
CA SER A 316 -56.34 30.94 22.19
C SER A 316 -56.02 31.08 23.68
N ASP A 317 -56.49 30.12 24.46
CA ASP A 317 -56.17 29.99 25.89
C ASP A 317 -54.69 29.63 26.13
N VAL A 318 -54.06 28.86 25.24
CA VAL A 318 -52.61 28.54 25.32
C VAL A 318 -51.68 29.76 25.22
N LEU A 319 -52.19 30.91 24.79
CA LEU A 319 -51.45 32.18 24.73
C LEU A 319 -51.82 33.16 25.86
N ASP A 320 -52.70 32.76 26.79
CA ASP A 320 -53.18 33.60 27.88
C ASP A 320 -52.36 33.40 29.15
N ASP A 321 -51.35 34.27 29.33
CA ASP A 321 -50.51 34.32 30.53
C ASP A 321 -51.29 34.60 31.83
N GLU A 322 -52.57 35.01 31.75
CA GLU A 322 -53.42 35.29 32.92
C GLU A 322 -54.26 34.08 33.38
N LEU A 323 -54.34 33.01 32.58
CA LEU A 323 -55.04 31.78 32.94
C LEU A 323 -54.12 30.84 33.70
N ASP A 324 -54.60 30.28 34.82
CA ASP A 324 -53.91 29.18 35.50
C ASP A 324 -53.99 27.94 34.59
N GLU A 325 -52.91 27.15 34.48
CA GLU A 325 -52.84 25.95 33.62
C GLU A 325 -53.98 24.95 33.89
N ASP A 326 -54.53 24.94 35.11
CA ASP A 326 -55.66 24.10 35.51
C ASP A 326 -57.01 24.53 34.88
N ASP A 327 -57.08 25.74 34.32
CA ASP A 327 -58.27 26.33 33.69
C ASP A 327 -58.21 26.31 32.14
N TRP A 328 -57.15 25.76 31.55
CA TRP A 328 -57.04 25.61 30.09
C TRP A 328 -57.96 24.48 29.59
N ASP A 329 -58.78 24.79 28.58
CA ASP A 329 -59.55 23.77 27.86
C ASP A 329 -58.66 23.08 26.82
N THR A 330 -57.59 23.75 26.37
CA THR A 330 -56.51 23.17 25.56
C THR A 330 -55.44 22.56 26.47
N ASP A 331 -55.05 21.32 26.20
CA ASP A 331 -53.92 20.69 26.87
C ASP A 331 -52.62 20.97 26.09
N PRO A 332 -51.69 21.79 26.61
CA PRO A 332 -50.43 22.08 25.92
C PRO A 332 -49.60 20.82 25.66
N ARG A 333 -49.82 19.77 26.48
CA ARG A 333 -49.14 18.49 26.31
C ARG A 333 -49.48 17.83 24.98
N ASP A 334 -50.65 18.11 24.41
CA ASP A 334 -50.98 17.60 23.07
C ASP A 334 -50.07 18.21 21.99
N PHE A 335 -49.65 19.48 22.15
CA PHE A 335 -48.65 20.12 21.27
C PHE A 335 -47.23 19.64 21.56
N GLU A 336 -46.92 19.35 22.82
CA GLU A 336 -45.63 18.77 23.21
C GLU A 336 -45.47 17.39 22.59
N ASP A 337 -46.48 16.51 22.75
CA ASP A 337 -46.52 15.17 22.17
C ASP A 337 -46.43 15.24 20.64
N PHE A 338 -47.20 16.13 19.98
CA PHE A 338 -47.13 16.31 18.52
C PHE A 338 -45.75 16.69 18.01
N MET A 339 -45.09 17.65 18.66
CA MET A 339 -43.74 18.08 18.27
C MET A 339 -42.68 17.03 18.63
N PHE A 340 -42.85 16.36 19.77
CA PHE A 340 -41.97 15.30 20.25
C PHE A 340 -42.01 14.09 19.33
N ASP A 341 -43.18 13.61 18.92
CA ASP A 341 -43.31 12.44 18.03
C ASP A 341 -42.60 12.66 16.67
N ILE A 342 -42.70 13.89 16.13
CA ILE A 342 -41.95 14.27 14.92
C ILE A 342 -40.44 14.26 15.21
N ALA A 343 -40.01 14.87 16.31
CA ALA A 343 -38.59 14.93 16.68
C ALA A 343 -38.00 13.55 16.99
N ASP A 344 -38.76 12.68 17.67
CA ASP A 344 -38.40 11.30 18.03
C ASP A 344 -38.22 10.45 16.77
N TYR A 345 -39.13 10.57 15.79
CA TYR A 345 -38.98 9.89 14.50
C TYR A 345 -37.71 10.33 13.76
N ILE A 346 -37.40 11.64 13.76
CA ILE A 346 -36.17 12.16 13.16
C ILE A 346 -34.93 11.67 13.94
N ALA A 347 -34.98 11.67 15.27
CA ALA A 347 -33.88 11.26 16.12
C ALA A 347 -33.54 9.77 15.96
N ASP A 348 -34.56 8.92 15.92
CA ASP A 348 -34.40 7.48 15.71
C ASP A 348 -33.77 7.17 14.35
N GLU A 349 -34.10 7.95 13.32
CA GLU A 349 -33.57 7.76 11.96
C GLU A 349 -32.08 8.09 11.86
N PHE A 350 -31.67 9.20 12.47
CA PHE A 350 -30.33 9.78 12.31
C PHE A 350 -29.43 9.62 13.55
N ASP A 351 -29.85 8.83 14.54
CA ASP A 351 -29.16 8.60 15.84
C ASP A 351 -28.81 9.92 16.56
N LEU A 352 -29.81 10.79 16.75
CA LEU A 352 -29.65 12.14 17.30
C LEU A 352 -30.14 12.24 18.75
N ASP A 353 -29.64 13.23 19.49
CA ASP A 353 -30.24 13.65 20.76
C ASP A 353 -31.36 14.66 20.49
N ILE A 354 -32.60 14.31 20.85
CA ILE A 354 -33.79 15.15 20.62
C ILE A 354 -33.64 16.54 21.25
N GLU A 355 -33.02 16.66 22.42
CA GLU A 355 -32.91 17.93 23.14
C GLU A 355 -31.81 18.82 22.56
N ASP A 356 -30.71 18.23 22.09
CA ASP A 356 -29.52 18.98 21.68
C ASP A 356 -29.42 19.19 20.15
N ASP A 357 -29.93 18.26 19.34
CA ASP A 357 -29.67 18.21 17.89
C ASP A 357 -30.90 18.56 17.03
N ILE A 358 -32.11 18.64 17.61
CA ILE A 358 -33.36 18.83 16.86
C ILE A 358 -34.10 20.09 17.32
N SER A 359 -34.55 20.89 16.36
CA SER A 359 -35.48 22.00 16.57
C SER A 359 -36.70 21.87 15.65
N GLY A 360 -37.85 22.35 16.11
CA GLY A 360 -39.11 22.23 15.39
C GLY A 360 -39.91 23.53 15.37
N TYR A 361 -40.61 23.80 14.29
CA TYR A 361 -41.48 24.97 14.20
C TYR A 361 -42.80 24.63 13.51
N ILE A 362 -43.90 25.15 14.04
CA ILE A 362 -45.18 25.23 13.32
C ILE A 362 -45.29 26.64 12.75
N VAL A 363 -45.43 26.75 11.44
CA VAL A 363 -45.40 28.04 10.73
C VAL A 363 -46.56 28.19 9.75
N SER A 364 -47.00 29.42 9.53
CA SER A 364 -48.05 29.71 8.55
C SER A 364 -47.57 29.46 7.11
N GLU A 365 -48.34 28.71 6.31
CA GLU A 365 -48.09 28.55 4.88
C GLU A 365 -48.11 29.89 4.11
N TYR A 366 -48.80 30.91 4.64
CA TYR A 366 -48.93 32.22 4.03
C TYR A 366 -47.78 33.17 4.38
N ASN A 367 -47.08 32.90 5.49
CA ASN A 367 -45.94 33.68 5.96
C ASN A 367 -45.04 32.83 6.86
N LEU A 368 -43.95 32.31 6.30
CA LEU A 368 -42.98 31.47 7.03
C LEU A 368 -42.29 32.17 8.21
N SER A 369 -42.37 33.51 8.30
CA SER A 369 -41.88 34.24 9.47
C SER A 369 -42.85 34.22 10.66
N ASP A 370 -44.08 33.76 10.47
CA ASP A 370 -45.10 33.64 11.50
C ASP A 370 -45.03 32.23 12.12
N VAL A 371 -44.08 32.07 13.03
CA VAL A 371 -43.96 30.90 13.90
C VAL A 371 -45.03 30.98 14.98
N ILE A 372 -45.86 29.94 15.09
CA ILE A 372 -46.91 29.84 16.10
C ILE A 372 -46.53 28.95 17.27
N VAL A 373 -45.75 27.91 17.00
CA VAL A 373 -45.15 27.04 18.02
C VAL A 373 -43.68 26.85 17.65
N ALA A 374 -42.79 27.00 18.62
CA ALA A 374 -41.38 26.62 18.49
C ALA A 374 -41.10 25.48 19.47
N TYR A 375 -40.27 24.52 19.05
CA TYR A 375 -39.79 23.39 19.84
C TYR A 375 -38.26 23.45 19.84
N GLU A 376 -37.68 23.79 20.99
CA GLU A 376 -36.23 23.99 21.17
C GLU A 376 -35.84 23.46 22.56
N ASP A 377 -34.69 22.80 22.69
CA ASP A 377 -34.18 22.23 23.96
C ASP A 377 -35.23 21.35 24.69
N GLY A 378 -35.97 20.53 23.93
CA GLY A 378 -37.06 19.68 24.41
C GLY A 378 -38.27 20.42 24.99
N LYS A 379 -38.47 21.69 24.62
CA LYS A 379 -39.55 22.53 25.16
C LYS A 379 -40.30 23.27 24.07
N ILE A 380 -41.62 23.39 24.25
CA ILE A 380 -42.46 24.21 23.38
C ILE A 380 -42.60 25.66 23.86
N GLU A 381 -42.63 26.60 22.92
CA GLU A 381 -42.96 28.01 23.14
C GLU A 381 -44.07 28.43 22.17
N PHE A 382 -45.20 28.88 22.70
CA PHE A 382 -46.31 29.42 21.91
C PHE A 382 -46.11 30.90 21.57
N LYS A 383 -46.38 31.28 20.32
CA LYS A 383 -46.13 32.63 19.80
C LYS A 383 -47.37 33.22 19.14
N ARG A 384 -47.61 34.50 19.42
CA ARG A 384 -48.63 35.31 18.73
C ARG A 384 -48.14 35.70 17.33
N VAL A 385 -49.03 35.62 16.35
CA VAL A 385 -48.78 36.05 14.95
C VAL A 385 -49.15 37.52 14.75
N LYS A 386 -48.46 38.20 13.82
CA LYS A 386 -48.46 39.67 13.70
C LYS A 386 -49.45 40.25 12.70
#